data_AF-A0A976M491-F1
#
_entry.id   AF-A0A976M491-F1
#
_cell.length_a   1.000
_cell.length_b   1.000
_cell.length_c   1.000
_cell.angle_alpha   90.00
_cell.angle_beta   90.00
_cell.angle_gamma   90.00
#
_symmetry.space_group_name_H-M   'P 1'
#
loop_
_entity.id
_entity.type
_entity.pdbx_description
1 polymer ?
#
loop_
_entity_poly.entity_id
_entity_poly.type
_entity_poly.pdbx_seq_one_letter_code
_entity_poly.pdbx_strand_id
1 'polypeptide(L)'
;MWWDTLKNKILNTSYAEAPKPQVSEADLERSRERYPIPKKYLENPDLIPKYYSFQSNLVTDEDLVPGMLRQLEVDKRLTLPTRTHIRFLVTATDVLHCWSVPSLGIKVDAVPGRLTKVTTFILREGVFYGQCSEMCGTLHGFMPIVVEAVSPEKYSEHAKKYYQDD
;
A
#
# COMPACT_ATOMS: atom_id res chain seq x y z
N MET A 1 18.43 -17.45 28.96
CA MET A 1 18.92 -18.67 28.29
C MET A 1 17.93 -19.37 27.36
N TRP A 2 16.60 -19.30 27.57
CA TRP A 2 15.62 -19.80 26.57
C TRP A 2 15.02 -18.70 25.66
N TRP A 3 15.03 -17.44 26.12
CA TRP A 3 14.50 -16.30 25.35
C TRP A 3 15.47 -15.78 24.27
N ASP A 4 16.79 -15.83 24.52
CA ASP A 4 17.80 -15.33 23.58
C ASP A 4 17.94 -16.21 22.32
N THR A 5 17.66 -17.51 22.46
CA THR A 5 17.71 -18.49 21.36
C THR A 5 16.55 -18.31 20.37
N LEU A 6 15.43 -17.71 20.81
CA LEU A 6 14.25 -17.47 19.98
C LEU A 6 14.37 -16.19 19.14
N LYS A 7 15.00 -15.13 19.70
CA LYS A 7 15.29 -13.89 18.94
C LYS A 7 16.23 -14.15 17.75
N ASN A 8 17.25 -14.98 17.94
CA ASN A 8 18.20 -15.33 16.87
C ASN A 8 17.62 -16.27 15.80
N LYS A 9 16.49 -16.96 16.07
CA LYS A 9 15.79 -17.78 15.07
C LYS A 9 14.79 -16.98 14.26
N ILE A 10 14.10 -16.01 14.87
CA ILE A 10 13.10 -15.16 14.17
C ILE A 10 13.78 -14.09 13.31
N LEU A 11 14.93 -13.56 13.73
CA LEU A 11 15.67 -12.55 12.95
C LEU A 11 16.50 -13.14 11.79
N ASN A 12 16.74 -14.47 11.80
CA ASN A 12 17.47 -15.19 10.75
C ASN A 12 16.58 -16.04 9.84
N THR A 13 15.26 -16.01 10.00
CA THR A 13 14.39 -16.45 8.92
C THR A 13 14.40 -15.35 7.88
N SER A 14 15.32 -15.46 6.91
CA SER A 14 15.05 -14.90 5.59
C SER A 14 13.68 -15.43 5.21
N TYR A 15 12.69 -14.54 5.05
CA TYR A 15 11.53 -14.92 4.28
C TYR A 15 12.09 -15.53 3.00
N ALA A 16 11.77 -16.79 2.74
CA ALA A 16 12.16 -17.41 1.48
C ALA A 16 11.66 -16.46 0.40
N GLU A 17 12.56 -15.75 -0.25
CA GLU A 17 12.20 -14.92 -1.40
C GLU A 17 11.41 -15.85 -2.30
N ALA A 18 10.16 -15.48 -2.60
CA ALA A 18 9.38 -16.20 -3.59
C ALA A 18 10.30 -16.39 -4.79
N PRO A 19 10.48 -17.63 -5.31
CA PRO A 19 11.41 -17.86 -6.40
C PRO A 19 11.06 -16.88 -7.50
N LYS A 20 12.00 -15.98 -7.80
CA LYS A 20 11.82 -15.03 -8.91
C LYS A 20 11.38 -15.87 -10.09
N PRO A 21 10.23 -15.55 -10.73
CA PRO A 21 9.78 -16.35 -11.84
C PRO A 21 10.95 -16.48 -12.81
N GLN A 22 11.31 -17.72 -13.16
CA GLN A 22 12.36 -17.98 -14.14
C GLN A 22 11.78 -17.63 -15.51
N VAL A 23 11.70 -16.33 -15.79
CA VAL A 23 11.23 -15.81 -17.06
C VAL A 23 12.34 -16.09 -18.07
N SER A 24 12.03 -16.87 -19.11
CA SER A 24 13.01 -17.15 -20.15
C SER A 24 13.42 -15.85 -20.85
N GLU A 25 14.63 -15.80 -21.39
CA GLU A 25 15.10 -14.62 -22.12
C GLU A 25 14.22 -14.31 -23.33
N ALA A 26 13.63 -15.34 -23.94
CA ALA A 26 12.61 -15.21 -24.97
C ALA A 26 11.30 -14.60 -24.46
N ASP A 27 10.87 -14.91 -23.23
CA ASP A 27 9.69 -14.31 -22.61
C ASP A 27 9.94 -12.86 -22.19
N LEU A 28 11.16 -12.54 -21.74
CA LEU A 28 11.60 -11.17 -21.49
C LEU A 28 11.60 -10.36 -22.79
N GLU A 29 12.11 -10.93 -23.88
CA GLU A 29 12.13 -10.26 -25.19
C GLU A 29 10.71 -10.07 -25.75
N ARG A 30 9.84 -11.08 -25.62
CA ARG A 30 8.42 -11.00 -25.97
C ARG A 30 7.62 -10.04 -25.08
N SER A 31 8.06 -9.83 -23.84
CA SER A 31 7.52 -8.81 -22.93
C SER A 31 7.97 -7.41 -23.37
N ARG A 32 9.26 -7.25 -23.70
CA ARG A 32 9.85 -6.01 -24.23
C ARG A 32 9.21 -5.60 -25.56
N GLU A 33 8.84 -6.54 -26.42
CA GLU A 33 8.13 -6.28 -27.67
C GLU A 33 6.67 -5.83 -27.42
N ARG A 34 5.98 -6.44 -26.43
CA ARG A 34 4.59 -6.07 -26.07
C ARG A 34 4.49 -4.76 -25.31
N TYR A 35 5.50 -4.43 -24.51
CA TYR A 35 5.59 -3.21 -23.73
C TYR A 35 6.95 -2.55 -23.98
N PRO A 36 7.15 -1.93 -25.16
CA PRO A 36 8.40 -1.29 -25.49
C PRO A 36 8.65 -0.15 -24.50
N ILE A 37 9.71 -0.30 -23.69
CA ILE A 37 10.18 0.77 -22.81
C ILE A 37 10.62 1.92 -23.73
N PRO A 38 10.04 3.13 -23.59
CA PRO A 38 10.48 4.28 -24.38
C PRO A 38 11.99 4.46 -24.28
N LYS A 39 12.69 4.62 -25.42
CA LYS A 39 14.16 4.70 -25.50
C LYS A 39 14.79 5.68 -24.50
N LYS A 40 14.09 6.80 -24.22
CA LYS A 40 14.50 7.79 -23.22
C LYS A 40 14.81 7.21 -21.83
N TYR A 41 14.12 6.14 -21.39
CA TYR A 41 14.36 5.50 -20.09
C TYR A 41 15.45 4.43 -20.14
N LEU A 42 15.79 3.92 -21.34
CA LEU A 42 16.91 2.99 -21.54
C LEU A 42 18.24 3.74 -21.57
N GLU A 43 18.24 4.94 -22.17
CA GLU A 43 19.42 5.81 -22.27
C GLU A 43 19.71 6.53 -20.95
N ASN A 44 18.66 6.90 -20.20
CA ASN A 44 18.79 7.48 -18.87
C ASN A 44 17.74 6.88 -17.90
N PRO A 45 18.12 5.88 -17.09
CA PRO A 45 17.24 5.27 -16.08
C PRO A 45 16.71 6.25 -15.03
N ASP A 46 17.38 7.37 -14.79
CA ASP A 46 16.96 8.38 -13.82
C ASP A 46 15.72 9.17 -14.28
N LEU A 47 15.38 9.11 -15.57
CA LEU A 47 14.15 9.69 -16.12
C LEU A 47 12.90 8.87 -15.79
N ILE A 48 13.03 7.66 -15.22
CA ILE A 48 11.89 6.85 -14.80
C ILE A 48 11.14 7.62 -13.69
N PRO A 49 9.83 7.89 -13.84
CA PRO A 49 9.07 8.63 -12.84
C PRO A 49 9.15 7.94 -11.48
N LYS A 50 9.79 8.59 -10.51
CA LYS A 50 9.79 8.16 -9.12
C LYS A 50 8.42 8.48 -8.53
N TYR A 51 7.69 7.43 -8.13
CA TYR A 51 6.39 7.58 -7.48
C TYR A 51 6.57 7.56 -5.96
N TYR A 52 5.77 8.37 -5.27
CA TYR A 52 5.67 8.31 -3.82
C TYR A 52 5.11 6.94 -3.40
N SER A 53 5.84 6.22 -2.56
CA SER A 53 5.43 4.93 -2.00
C SER A 53 5.71 4.90 -0.51
N PHE A 54 4.79 4.32 0.25
CA PHE A 54 4.93 4.17 1.69
C PHE A 54 4.19 2.92 2.17
N GLN A 55 4.59 2.44 3.35
CA GLN A 55 3.89 1.40 4.09
C GLN A 55 3.12 2.03 5.24
N SER A 56 1.94 1.49 5.52
CA SER A 56 1.06 1.89 6.63
C SER A 56 0.91 0.68 7.54
N ASN A 57 1.49 0.76 8.74
CA ASN A 57 1.51 -0.31 9.73
C ASN A 57 0.64 0.06 10.94
N LEU A 58 0.09 -0.95 11.61
CA LEU A 58 -0.63 -0.79 12.86
C LEU A 58 0.27 -0.20 13.95
N VAL A 59 -0.21 0.81 14.67
CA VAL A 59 0.42 1.28 15.90
C VAL A 59 0.19 0.26 17.02
N THR A 60 1.26 -0.18 17.69
CA THR A 60 1.16 -1.18 18.76
C THR A 60 0.62 -0.57 20.04
N ASP A 61 0.10 -1.43 20.94
CA ASP A 61 -0.56 -0.98 22.17
C ASP A 61 0.39 -0.18 23.10
N GLU A 62 1.70 -0.40 23.01
CA GLU A 62 2.71 0.35 23.78
C GLU A 62 2.87 1.80 23.30
N ASP A 63 2.69 2.04 22.00
CA ASP A 63 2.88 3.35 21.35
C ASP A 63 1.57 4.15 21.24
N LEU A 64 0.45 3.62 21.77
CA LEU A 64 -0.84 4.30 21.75
C LEU A 64 -0.86 5.48 22.72
N VAL A 65 -1.17 6.66 22.19
CA VAL A 65 -1.38 7.89 22.95
C VAL A 65 -2.87 8.02 23.31
N PRO A 66 -3.24 8.59 24.48
CA PRO A 66 -4.63 8.86 24.82
C PRO A 66 -5.39 9.58 23.69
N GLY A 67 -6.49 8.97 23.23
CA GLY A 67 -7.30 9.46 22.10
C GLY A 67 -7.13 8.66 20.80
N MET A 68 -6.08 7.83 20.69
CA MET A 68 -5.92 6.90 19.56
C MET A 68 -6.81 5.67 19.72
N LEU A 69 -7.24 5.11 18.60
CA LEU A 69 -8.10 3.92 18.56
C LEU A 69 -7.25 2.65 18.48
N ARG A 70 -7.38 1.80 19.50
CA ARG A 70 -6.72 0.49 19.55
C ARG A 70 -7.10 -0.34 18.33
N GLN A 71 -6.12 -1.00 17.70
CA GLN A 71 -6.27 -1.85 16.50
C GLN A 71 -6.73 -1.15 15.20
N LEU A 72 -6.99 0.16 15.23
CA LEU A 72 -7.45 0.92 14.05
C LEU A 72 -6.45 1.97 13.60
N GLU A 73 -5.59 2.44 14.50
CA GLU A 73 -4.66 3.51 14.20
C GLU A 73 -3.39 3.02 13.48
N VAL A 74 -2.86 3.85 12.58
CA VAL A 74 -1.69 3.53 11.76
C VAL A 74 -0.61 4.59 11.90
N ASP A 75 0.64 4.20 11.63
CA ASP A 75 1.79 5.11 11.62
C ASP A 75 1.69 6.19 10.52
N LYS A 76 1.26 5.80 9.31
CA LYS A 76 1.14 6.66 8.13
C LYS A 76 -0.21 6.49 7.48
N ARG A 77 -1.06 7.50 7.63
CA ARG A 77 -2.40 7.53 7.04
C ARG A 77 -2.36 7.84 5.54
N LEU A 78 -3.29 7.27 4.79
CA LEU A 78 -3.50 7.60 3.39
C LEU A 78 -4.24 8.94 3.28
N THR A 79 -3.52 10.01 2.95
CA THR A 79 -4.11 11.35 2.78
C THR A 79 -4.69 11.49 1.38
N LEU A 80 -5.93 11.97 1.25
CA LEU A 80 -6.64 12.14 -0.02
C LEU A 80 -7.38 13.49 -0.09
N PRO A 81 -7.54 14.08 -1.29
CA PRO A 81 -8.31 15.30 -1.46
C PRO A 81 -9.82 15.03 -1.44
N THR A 82 -10.57 15.94 -0.82
CA THR A 82 -12.04 15.97 -0.93
C THR A 82 -12.51 16.50 -2.29
N ARG A 83 -13.77 16.24 -2.63
CA ARG A 83 -14.48 16.72 -3.84
C ARG A 83 -13.77 16.40 -5.16
N THR A 84 -12.98 15.34 -5.17
CA THR A 84 -12.23 14.87 -6.34
C THR A 84 -12.55 13.40 -6.59
N HIS A 85 -12.71 13.02 -7.86
CA HIS A 85 -12.85 11.61 -8.23
C HIS A 85 -11.50 10.91 -8.14
N ILE A 86 -11.37 9.98 -7.20
CA ILE A 86 -10.15 9.22 -6.95
C ILE A 86 -10.38 7.79 -7.42
N ARG A 87 -9.43 7.25 -8.20
CA ARG A 87 -9.45 5.85 -8.64
C ARG A 87 -8.37 5.08 -7.90
N PHE A 88 -8.78 4.07 -7.14
CA PHE A 88 -7.87 3.11 -6.54
C PHE A 88 -7.67 1.93 -7.48
N LEU A 89 -6.42 1.47 -7.55
CA LEU A 89 -6.03 0.19 -8.12
C LEU A 89 -5.55 -0.68 -6.97
N VAL A 90 -6.25 -1.79 -6.74
CA VAL A 90 -6.03 -2.67 -5.59
C VAL A 90 -5.60 -4.04 -6.11
N THR A 91 -4.50 -4.56 -5.55
CA THR A 91 -3.95 -5.89 -5.80
C THR A 91 -3.20 -6.35 -4.55
N ALA A 92 -2.94 -7.64 -4.44
CA ALA A 92 -2.07 -8.21 -3.42
C ALA A 92 -0.80 -8.82 -4.07
N THR A 93 0.22 -9.06 -3.25
CA THR A 93 1.49 -9.67 -3.66
C THR A 93 1.67 -11.11 -3.15
N ASP A 94 0.96 -11.48 -2.08
CA ASP A 94 1.10 -12.74 -1.37
C ASP A 94 -0.20 -13.59 -1.45
N VAL A 95 -1.18 -13.32 -0.59
CA VAL A 95 -2.44 -14.04 -0.48
C VAL A 95 -3.62 -13.11 -0.79
N LEU A 96 -4.84 -13.63 -0.67
CA LEU A 96 -6.03 -12.79 -0.78
C LEU A 96 -6.08 -11.82 0.41
N HIS A 97 -6.29 -10.55 0.10
CA HIS A 97 -6.67 -9.53 1.07
C HIS A 97 -7.92 -8.80 0.58
N CYS A 98 -8.47 -7.90 1.38
CA CYS A 98 -9.56 -7.04 0.95
C CYS A 98 -9.37 -5.62 1.47
N TRP A 99 -9.34 -4.66 0.56
CA TRP A 99 -9.29 -3.24 0.91
C TRP A 99 -10.71 -2.74 1.16
N SER A 100 -11.07 -2.58 2.44
CA SER A 100 -12.40 -2.14 2.85
C SER A 100 -12.37 -0.93 3.75
N VAL A 101 -13.13 0.10 3.36
CA VAL A 101 -13.40 1.30 4.14
C VAL A 101 -14.93 1.51 4.15
N PRO A 102 -15.64 0.98 5.15
CA PRO A 102 -17.11 0.94 5.16
C PRO A 102 -17.78 2.30 5.04
N SER A 103 -17.21 3.34 5.67
CA SER A 103 -17.73 4.70 5.61
C SER A 103 -17.65 5.36 4.23
N LEU A 104 -16.75 4.88 3.37
CA LEU A 104 -16.66 5.29 1.97
C LEU A 104 -17.47 4.37 1.04
N GLY A 105 -18.11 3.34 1.59
CA GLY A 105 -18.84 2.32 0.81
C GLY A 105 -17.93 1.46 -0.06
N ILE A 106 -16.65 1.33 0.31
CA ILE A 106 -15.67 0.57 -0.49
C ILE A 106 -15.38 -0.76 0.19
N LYS A 107 -15.50 -1.84 -0.58
CA LYS A 107 -15.01 -3.16 -0.25
C LYS A 107 -14.55 -3.84 -1.53
N VAL A 108 -13.25 -4.06 -1.66
CA VAL A 108 -12.65 -4.58 -2.89
C VAL A 108 -11.56 -5.58 -2.56
N ASP A 109 -11.68 -6.78 -3.11
CA ASP A 109 -10.71 -7.84 -2.91
C ASP A 109 -9.41 -7.55 -3.67
N ALA A 110 -8.31 -7.69 -2.96
CA ALA A 110 -6.95 -7.62 -3.46
C ALA A 110 -6.51 -9.05 -3.81
N VAL A 111 -6.61 -9.39 -5.09
CA VAL A 111 -6.29 -10.74 -5.58
C VAL A 111 -4.91 -10.72 -6.24
N PRO A 112 -3.96 -11.58 -5.83
CA PRO A 112 -2.67 -11.67 -6.49
C PRO A 112 -2.81 -11.94 -7.99
N GLY A 113 -2.11 -11.16 -8.82
CA GLY A 113 -2.18 -11.27 -10.27
C GLY A 113 -3.40 -10.62 -10.94
N ARG A 114 -4.29 -9.95 -10.19
CA ARG A 114 -5.42 -9.18 -10.73
C ARG A 114 -5.45 -7.76 -10.16
N LEU A 115 -5.43 -6.77 -11.05
CA LEU A 115 -5.65 -5.37 -10.69
C LEU A 115 -7.14 -5.04 -10.72
N THR A 116 -7.72 -4.80 -9.54
CA THR A 116 -9.11 -4.34 -9.42
C THR A 116 -9.16 -2.83 -9.33
N LYS A 117 -10.09 -2.20 -10.05
CA LYS A 117 -10.31 -0.75 -10.02
C LYS A 117 -11.56 -0.41 -9.23
N VAL A 118 -11.49 0.63 -8.40
CA VAL A 118 -12.66 1.24 -7.75
C VAL A 118 -12.51 2.75 -7.74
N THR A 119 -13.63 3.46 -7.87
CA THR A 119 -13.64 4.92 -7.85
C THR A 119 -14.39 5.39 -6.62
N THR A 120 -13.87 6.41 -5.94
CA THR A 120 -14.54 7.07 -4.82
C THR A 120 -14.65 8.57 -5.05
N PHE A 121 -15.61 9.18 -4.37
CA PHE A 121 -15.79 10.62 -4.31
C PHE A 121 -16.09 11.03 -2.88
N ILE A 122 -15.12 11.66 -2.21
CA ILE A 122 -15.22 12.01 -0.80
C ILE A 122 -15.80 13.42 -0.65
N LEU A 123 -16.97 13.55 -0.03
CA LEU A 123 -17.69 14.82 0.06
C LEU A 123 -17.21 15.74 1.20
N ARG A 124 -16.77 15.14 2.31
CA ARG A 124 -16.43 15.85 3.56
C ARG A 124 -15.03 15.48 4.03
N GLU A 125 -14.37 16.45 4.65
CA GLU A 125 -13.09 16.22 5.34
C GLU A 125 -13.30 15.34 6.58
N GLY A 126 -12.25 14.61 6.97
CA GLY A 126 -12.27 13.75 8.14
C GLY A 126 -11.43 12.50 7.98
N VAL A 127 -11.46 11.66 9.02
CA VAL A 127 -10.72 10.39 9.05
C VAL A 127 -11.71 9.24 8.91
N PHE A 128 -11.42 8.33 7.99
CA PHE A 128 -12.22 7.16 7.67
C PHE A 128 -11.41 5.91 7.96
N TYR A 129 -11.96 5.04 8.79
CA TYR A 129 -11.33 3.80 9.22
C TYR A 129 -11.87 2.60 8.43
N GLY A 130 -11.00 1.63 8.24
CA GLY A 130 -11.25 0.39 7.54
C GLY A 130 -10.38 -0.73 8.08
N GLN A 131 -10.69 -1.96 7.69
CA GLN A 131 -9.92 -3.16 8.05
C GLN A 131 -9.97 -4.15 6.89
N CYS A 132 -8.99 -5.05 6.85
CA CYS A 132 -9.04 -6.17 5.93
C CYS A 132 -10.30 -7.01 6.19
N SER A 133 -11.03 -7.32 5.11
CA SER A 133 -12.30 -8.06 5.16
C SER A 133 -12.26 -9.41 4.45
N GLU A 134 -11.05 -9.95 4.23
CA GLU A 134 -10.80 -11.26 3.61
C GLU A 134 -9.70 -12.00 4.39
N MET A 135 -9.89 -13.29 4.65
CA MET A 135 -9.00 -14.05 5.54
C MET A 135 -7.59 -14.18 4.93
N CYS A 136 -6.61 -13.50 5.53
CA CYS A 136 -5.24 -13.42 5.01
C CYS A 136 -4.16 -14.03 5.93
N GLY A 137 -4.56 -14.74 7.00
CA GLY A 137 -3.66 -15.45 7.91
C GLY A 137 -3.77 -15.00 9.37
N THR A 138 -2.76 -15.32 10.19
CA THR A 138 -2.78 -15.10 11.65
C THR A 138 -2.94 -13.63 12.04
N LEU A 139 -2.37 -12.71 11.25
CA LEU A 139 -2.41 -11.27 11.53
C LEU A 139 -3.58 -10.56 10.83
N HIS A 140 -4.57 -11.30 10.33
CA HIS A 140 -5.71 -10.74 9.58
C HIS A 140 -6.45 -9.62 10.31
N GLY A 141 -6.60 -9.72 11.63
CA GLY A 141 -7.27 -8.69 12.45
C GLY A 141 -6.43 -7.44 12.74
N PHE A 142 -5.15 -7.43 12.37
CA PHE A 142 -4.17 -6.40 12.76
C PHE A 142 -3.65 -5.58 11.57
N MET A 143 -4.42 -5.52 10.48
CA MET A 143 -4.11 -4.71 9.30
C MET A 143 -5.22 -3.68 9.04
N PRO A 144 -5.25 -2.58 9.82
CA PRO A 144 -6.20 -1.50 9.62
C PRO A 144 -5.83 -0.63 8.41
N ILE A 145 -6.83 0.08 7.91
CA ILE A 145 -6.73 1.04 6.83
C ILE A 145 -7.24 2.37 7.37
N VAL A 146 -6.46 3.43 7.25
CA VAL A 146 -6.88 4.78 7.65
C VAL A 146 -6.74 5.73 6.48
N VAL A 147 -7.84 6.34 6.10
CA VAL A 147 -7.93 7.33 5.04
C VAL A 147 -8.24 8.69 5.66
N GLU A 148 -7.36 9.66 5.48
CA GLU A 148 -7.56 11.03 5.90
C GLU A 148 -7.93 11.89 4.70
N ALA A 149 -9.17 12.40 4.69
CA ALA A 149 -9.63 13.29 3.64
C ALA A 149 -9.45 14.75 4.06
N VAL A 150 -8.71 15.51 3.25
CA VAL A 150 -8.37 16.91 3.49
C VAL A 150 -8.83 17.80 2.34
N SER A 151 -8.77 19.13 2.51
CA SER A 151 -9.01 20.05 1.40
C SER A 151 -8.00 19.82 0.25
N PRO A 152 -8.38 20.09 -1.01
CA PRO A 152 -7.43 20.01 -2.14
C PRO A 152 -6.16 20.84 -1.94
N GLU A 153 -6.27 21.99 -1.25
CA GLU A 153 -5.15 22.87 -0.91
C GLU A 153 -4.17 22.19 0.05
N LYS A 154 -4.67 21.65 1.17
CA LYS A 154 -3.86 20.89 2.14
C LYS A 154 -3.25 19.64 1.51
N TYR A 155 -4.00 18.96 0.63
CA TYR A 155 -3.48 17.82 -0.11
C TYR A 155 -2.31 18.23 -1.03
N SER A 156 -2.40 19.37 -1.71
CA SER A 156 -1.31 19.90 -2.54
C SER A 156 -0.07 20.21 -1.71
N GLU A 157 -0.22 20.85 -0.56
CA GLU A 157 0.89 21.11 0.38
C GLU A 157 1.52 19.82 0.91
N HIS A 158 0.69 18.82 1.24
CA HIS A 158 1.16 17.49 1.64
C HIS A 158 1.96 16.81 0.51
N ALA A 159 1.45 16.86 -0.72
CA ALA A 159 2.09 16.25 -1.88
C ALA A 159 3.45 16.90 -2.18
N LYS A 160 3.57 18.23 -2.11
CA LYS A 160 4.83 18.97 -2.35
C LYS A 160 5.99 18.52 -1.45
N LYS A 161 5.72 17.96 -0.27
CA LYS A 161 6.77 17.43 0.63
C LYS A 161 7.51 16.24 0.03
N TYR A 162 6.83 15.47 -0.82
CA TYR A 162 7.34 14.21 -1.38
C TYR A 162 7.69 14.33 -2.86
N TYR A 163 7.02 15.22 -3.59
CA TYR A 163 7.34 15.56 -4.97
C TYR A 163 8.14 16.86 -4.95
N GLN A 164 9.46 16.76 -4.77
CA GLN A 164 10.37 17.87 -5.01
C GLN A 164 10.58 17.97 -6.52
N ASP A 165 10.42 19.17 -7.08
CA ASP A 165 10.83 19.46 -8.45
C ASP A 165 12.37 19.50 -8.45
N ASP A 166 13.02 18.55 -9.14
CA ASP A 166 14.46 18.60 -9.43
C ASP A 166 14.80 19.79 -10.36
#